data_AF-A0AAN8S0F4-F1
#
_entry.id   AF-A0AAN8S0F4-F1
#
_cell.length_a   1.000
_cell.length_b   1.000
_cell.length_c   1.000
_cell.angle_alpha   90.00
_cell.angle_beta   90.00
_cell.angle_gamma   90.00
#
_symmetry.space_group_name_H-M   'P 1'
#
loop_
_entity.id
_entity.type
_entity.pdbx_description
1 polymer ?
#
loop_
_entity_poly.entity_id
_entity_poly.type
_entity_poly.pdbx_seq_one_letter_code
_entity_poly.pdbx_strand_id
1 'polypeptide(L)'
;MVKLNFSQLRPRRGRGATRPISSVGQDGHKSVYSVSFLENVSYENYLKRLQRNYILWTKDEIFNLPVSHVPFEDLLGTEEGVLKTVKSLVDYGIAFVENVPADIKATEEAVVKLSHVQHTLFGGMWEFSDSMDHQDTAYTTGELGLHTDNTYFTEAAGLQVLHCLNHTGTGGMNMLVDGFKAAEILRASNPDAFSRLATTCLEAEYLEPGYHHTYTAPGIKLHPVTKQLEQIR
;
A
#
# COMPACT_ATOMS: atom_id res chain seq x y z
N MET A 1 -16.95 -2.73 27.65
CA MET A 1 -15.72 -3.55 27.77
C MET A 1 -16.08 -4.85 28.49
N VAL A 2 -16.27 -5.95 27.75
CA VAL A 2 -16.63 -7.26 28.33
C VAL A 2 -15.35 -7.89 28.88
N LYS A 3 -15.21 -7.95 30.21
CA LYS A 3 -14.16 -8.74 30.87
C LYS A 3 -14.54 -10.22 30.79
N LEU A 4 -14.00 -10.95 29.82
CA LEU A 4 -14.06 -12.41 29.83
C LEU A 4 -13.18 -12.93 30.97
N ASN A 5 -13.80 -13.49 32.00
CA ASN A 5 -13.08 -14.08 33.12
C ASN A 5 -12.68 -15.51 32.75
N PHE A 6 -11.48 -15.67 32.19
CA PHE A 6 -10.94 -16.96 31.72
C PHE A 6 -10.73 -18.00 32.84
N SER A 7 -10.91 -17.63 34.12
CA SER A 7 -10.74 -18.53 35.28
C SER A 7 -11.73 -19.71 35.34
N GLN A 8 -12.81 -19.69 34.54
CA GLN A 8 -13.79 -20.79 34.49
C GLN A 8 -13.67 -21.72 33.28
N LEU A 9 -12.75 -21.47 32.35
CA LEU A 9 -12.49 -22.40 31.24
C LEU A 9 -11.66 -23.58 31.75
N ARG A 10 -12.33 -24.68 32.12
CA ARG A 10 -11.67 -25.96 32.39
C ARG A 10 -11.51 -26.74 31.06
N PRO A 11 -10.30 -26.94 30.52
CA PRO A 11 -10.13 -27.82 29.37
C PRO A 11 -10.41 -29.26 29.83
N ARG A 12 -11.52 -29.85 29.41
CA ARG A 12 -11.70 -31.30 29.52
C ARG A 12 -10.85 -31.97 28.46
N ARG A 13 -9.71 -32.54 28.85
CA ARG A 13 -8.91 -33.43 27.99
C ARG A 13 -9.75 -34.66 27.61
N GLY A 14 -10.27 -34.66 26.39
CA GLY A 14 -10.86 -35.83 25.74
C GLY A 14 -10.17 -36.04 24.39
N ARG A 15 -9.68 -37.26 24.14
CA ARG A 15 -9.04 -37.63 22.87
C ARG A 15 -10.07 -37.58 21.74
N GLY A 16 -9.71 -36.96 20.61
CA GLY A 16 -10.23 -37.34 19.29
C GLY A 16 -11.34 -36.49 18.67
N ALA A 17 -11.87 -35.44 19.30
CA ALA A 17 -12.78 -34.51 18.63
C ALA A 17 -12.62 -33.10 19.21
N THR A 18 -12.31 -32.11 18.38
CA THR A 18 -12.22 -30.68 18.76
C THR A 18 -13.63 -30.18 19.11
N ARG A 19 -14.06 -30.43 20.34
CA ARG A 19 -15.35 -29.95 20.84
C ARG A 19 -15.34 -28.42 20.88
N PRO A 20 -16.44 -27.77 20.46
CA PRO A 20 -16.55 -26.33 20.55
C PRO A 20 -16.49 -25.87 22.02
N ILE A 21 -15.92 -24.69 22.23
CA ILE A 21 -15.82 -24.06 23.54
C ILE A 21 -17.08 -23.23 23.75
N SER A 22 -17.76 -23.41 24.88
CA SER A 22 -18.94 -22.64 25.25
C SER A 22 -18.70 -21.81 26.51
N SER A 23 -19.30 -20.62 26.54
CA SER A 23 -19.31 -19.71 27.70
C SER A 23 -20.74 -19.21 27.95
N VAL A 24 -21.08 -18.98 29.21
CA VAL A 24 -22.37 -18.41 29.61
C VAL A 24 -22.12 -17.09 30.33
N GLY A 25 -22.73 -16.01 29.83
CA GLY A 25 -22.69 -14.67 30.43
C GLY A 25 -23.53 -14.59 31.71
N GLN A 26 -23.33 -13.53 32.48
CA GLN A 26 -24.10 -13.28 33.71
C GLN A 26 -25.60 -13.03 33.45
N ASP A 27 -25.94 -12.60 32.24
CA ASP A 27 -27.31 -12.42 31.72
C ASP A 27 -27.94 -13.74 31.20
N GLY A 28 -27.21 -14.85 31.29
CA GLY A 28 -27.64 -16.14 30.75
C GLY A 28 -27.38 -16.33 29.25
N HIS A 29 -26.78 -15.35 28.56
CA HIS A 29 -26.41 -15.48 27.16
C HIS A 29 -25.38 -16.60 26.98
N LYS A 30 -25.60 -17.49 26.01
CA LYS A 30 -24.70 -18.60 25.71
C LYS A 30 -23.98 -18.34 24.38
N SER A 31 -22.66 -18.28 24.43
CA SER A 31 -21.81 -18.18 23.24
C SER A 31 -21.06 -19.50 23.03
N VAL A 32 -20.95 -19.94 21.78
CA VAL A 32 -20.29 -21.18 21.40
C VAL A 32 -19.34 -20.88 20.24
N TYR A 33 -18.08 -21.26 20.38
CA TYR A 33 -17.03 -21.01 19.41
C TYR A 33 -16.39 -22.33 18.98
N SER A 34 -16.10 -22.49 17.69
CA SER A 34 -15.24 -23.59 17.25
C SER A 34 -13.81 -23.35 17.72
N VAL A 35 -13.07 -24.43 17.96
CA VAL A 35 -11.64 -24.35 18.28
C VAL A 35 -10.89 -23.66 17.12
N SER A 36 -11.22 -24.00 15.88
CA SER A 36 -10.65 -23.38 14.68
C SER A 36 -10.85 -21.86 14.62
N PHE A 37 -12.03 -21.37 15.03
CA PHE A 37 -12.28 -19.94 15.10
C PHE A 37 -11.37 -19.28 16.14
N LEU A 38 -11.29 -19.87 17.35
CA LEU A 38 -10.46 -19.34 18.43
C LEU A 38 -8.97 -19.37 18.09
N GLU A 39 -8.50 -20.40 17.39
CA GLU A 39 -7.14 -20.46 16.84
C GLU A 39 -6.93 -19.35 15.82
N ASN A 40 -7.84 -19.16 14.86
CA ASN A 40 -7.75 -18.13 13.82
C ASN A 40 -7.73 -16.70 14.39
N VAL A 41 -8.46 -16.44 15.48
CA VAL A 41 -8.52 -15.13 16.14
C VAL A 41 -7.56 -14.99 17.32
N SER A 42 -6.70 -16.00 17.56
CA SER A 42 -5.68 -15.93 18.60
C SER A 42 -4.74 -14.74 18.40
N TYR A 43 -4.16 -14.24 19.51
CA TYR A 43 -3.23 -13.13 19.46
C TYR A 43 -1.99 -13.43 18.60
N GLU A 44 -1.50 -14.67 18.63
CA GLU A 44 -0.39 -15.11 17.79
C GLU A 44 -0.72 -15.03 16.30
N ASN A 45 -1.90 -15.53 15.90
CA ASN A 45 -2.35 -15.44 14.51
C ASN A 45 -2.74 -14.01 14.12
N TYR A 46 -3.15 -13.17 15.07
CA TYR A 46 -3.30 -11.73 14.83
C TYR A 46 -1.96 -11.07 14.51
N LEU A 47 -0.90 -11.33 15.30
CA LEU A 47 0.43 -10.78 15.03
C LEU A 47 0.98 -11.26 13.67
N LYS A 48 0.77 -12.53 13.32
CA LYS A 48 1.13 -13.04 11.98
C LYS A 48 0.38 -12.35 10.85
N ARG A 49 -0.90 -12.01 11.04
CA ARG A 49 -1.70 -11.27 10.04
C ARG A 49 -1.29 -9.81 9.89
N LEU A 50 -0.70 -9.21 10.92
CA LEU A 50 -0.11 -7.87 10.82
C LEU A 50 1.19 -7.87 10.02
N GLN A 51 1.89 -9.00 9.97
CA GLN A 51 3.12 -9.10 9.20
C GLN A 51 2.80 -9.13 7.70
N ARG A 52 3.44 -8.21 6.97
CA ARG A 52 3.36 -8.15 5.51
C ARG A 52 4.61 -8.80 4.93
N ASN A 53 4.42 -9.61 3.89
CA ASN A 53 5.50 -10.30 3.19
C ASN A 53 5.72 -9.61 1.85
N TYR A 54 6.48 -8.52 1.86
CA TYR A 54 6.90 -7.83 0.64
C TYR A 54 8.05 -8.58 -0.02
N ILE A 55 8.04 -8.68 -1.35
CA ILE A 55 9.17 -9.17 -2.12
C ILE A 55 9.98 -7.96 -2.58
N LEU A 56 11.03 -7.67 -1.81
CA LEU A 56 11.88 -6.51 -2.06
C LEU A 56 12.82 -6.76 -3.26
N TRP A 57 13.09 -5.73 -4.05
CA TRP A 57 13.81 -5.89 -5.32
C TRP A 57 14.82 -4.78 -5.60
N THR A 58 15.89 -5.14 -6.29
CA THR A 58 16.84 -4.24 -6.95
C THR A 58 16.61 -4.22 -8.46
N LYS A 59 17.35 -3.34 -9.15
CA LYS A 59 17.38 -3.27 -10.61
C LYS A 59 17.61 -4.64 -11.28
N ASP A 60 18.48 -5.48 -10.73
CA ASP A 60 18.83 -6.76 -11.36
C ASP A 60 17.80 -7.86 -11.02
N GLU A 61 17.13 -7.74 -9.88
CA GLU A 61 16.13 -8.70 -9.41
C GLU A 61 14.77 -8.50 -10.10
N ILE A 62 14.33 -7.26 -10.32
CA ILE A 62 12.98 -6.94 -10.82
C ILE A 62 12.66 -7.60 -12.16
N PHE A 63 13.65 -7.74 -13.05
CA PHE A 63 13.46 -8.39 -14.36
C PHE A 63 13.24 -9.90 -14.28
N ASN A 64 13.54 -10.53 -13.15
CA ASN A 64 13.32 -11.95 -12.91
C ASN A 64 12.06 -12.22 -12.07
N LEU A 65 11.39 -11.16 -11.58
CA LEU A 65 10.16 -11.27 -10.81
C LEU A 65 8.96 -11.34 -11.75
N PRO A 66 7.90 -12.09 -11.39
CA PRO A 66 6.68 -12.16 -12.18
C PRO A 66 5.81 -10.92 -11.94
N VAL A 67 6.35 -9.73 -12.22
CA VAL A 67 5.60 -8.48 -12.26
C VAL A 67 4.54 -8.61 -13.35
N SER A 68 3.29 -8.30 -13.03
CA SER A 68 2.20 -8.54 -13.96
C SER A 68 2.21 -7.53 -15.10
N HIS A 69 2.08 -8.03 -16.32
CA HIS A 69 1.67 -7.29 -17.51
C HIS A 69 0.31 -7.84 -17.94
N VAL A 70 -0.74 -7.04 -17.80
CA VAL A 70 -2.13 -7.48 -18.05
C VAL A 70 -2.74 -6.62 -19.15
N PRO A 71 -3.22 -7.22 -20.26
CA PRO A 71 -3.97 -6.47 -21.27
C PRO A 71 -5.18 -5.76 -20.64
N PHE A 72 -5.48 -4.53 -21.08
CA PHE A 72 -6.61 -3.75 -20.59
C PHE A 72 -7.94 -4.52 -20.67
N GLU A 73 -8.16 -5.26 -21.77
CA GLU A 73 -9.33 -6.12 -21.93
C GLU A 73 -9.44 -7.22 -20.86
N ASP A 74 -8.31 -7.83 -20.48
CA ASP A 74 -8.27 -8.88 -19.47
C ASP A 74 -8.50 -8.31 -18.07
N LEU A 75 -7.94 -7.13 -17.79
CA LEU A 75 -8.18 -6.42 -16.54
C LEU A 75 -9.68 -6.16 -16.36
N LEU A 76 -10.34 -5.63 -17.38
CA LEU A 76 -11.77 -5.32 -17.31
C LEU A 76 -12.65 -6.58 -17.35
N GLY A 77 -12.27 -7.57 -18.16
CA GLY A 77 -13.09 -8.71 -18.51
C GLY A 77 -12.97 -9.93 -17.60
N THR A 78 -11.91 -10.05 -16.78
CA THR A 78 -11.61 -11.31 -16.07
C THR A 78 -11.25 -11.10 -14.59
N GLU A 79 -11.65 -12.04 -13.74
CA GLU A 79 -11.18 -12.09 -12.34
C GLU A 79 -9.68 -12.39 -12.26
N GLU A 80 -9.16 -13.17 -13.21
CA GLU A 80 -7.74 -13.52 -13.28
C GLU A 80 -6.86 -12.29 -13.56
N GLY A 81 -7.27 -11.40 -14.48
CA GLY A 81 -6.57 -10.16 -14.77
C GLY A 81 -6.51 -9.23 -13.56
N VAL A 82 -7.63 -9.08 -12.84
CA VAL A 82 -7.67 -8.33 -11.57
C VAL A 82 -6.76 -8.97 -10.53
N LEU A 83 -6.86 -10.29 -10.32
CA LEU A 83 -6.07 -11.00 -9.32
C LEU A 83 -4.57 -10.89 -9.60
N LYS A 84 -4.14 -11.04 -10.85
CA LYS A 84 -2.73 -10.88 -11.26
C LYS A 84 -2.23 -9.47 -10.95
N THR A 85 -3.01 -8.45 -11.31
CA THR A 85 -2.66 -7.04 -11.08
C THR A 85 -2.55 -6.73 -9.59
N VAL A 86 -3.56 -7.07 -8.80
CA VAL A 86 -3.57 -6.84 -7.34
C VAL A 86 -2.46 -7.61 -6.66
N LYS A 87 -2.22 -8.87 -7.06
CA LYS A 87 -1.12 -9.67 -6.50
C LYS A 87 0.24 -9.03 -6.78
N SER A 88 0.47 -8.55 -7.99
CA SER A 88 1.71 -7.86 -8.35
C SER A 88 1.91 -6.58 -7.55
N LEU A 89 0.86 -5.78 -7.37
CA LEU A 89 0.90 -4.57 -6.53
C LEU A 89 1.22 -4.91 -5.06
N VAL A 90 0.61 -5.95 -4.50
CA VAL A 90 0.82 -6.35 -3.10
C VAL A 90 2.22 -6.95 -2.87
N ASP A 91 2.70 -7.78 -3.81
CA ASP A 91 3.96 -8.49 -3.67
C ASP A 91 5.18 -7.61 -4.01
N TYR A 92 5.08 -6.80 -5.08
CA TYR A 92 6.21 -6.05 -5.66
C TYR A 92 6.04 -4.53 -5.65
N GLY A 93 4.85 -4.01 -5.31
CA GLY A 93 4.56 -2.57 -5.34
C GLY A 93 4.32 -1.99 -6.74
N ILE A 94 4.28 -2.84 -7.78
CA ILE A 94 4.17 -2.40 -9.18
C ILE A 94 3.39 -3.41 -10.03
N ALA A 95 2.65 -2.90 -11.02
CA ALA A 95 1.98 -3.68 -12.06
C ALA A 95 1.88 -2.84 -13.34
N PHE A 96 1.80 -3.51 -14.50
CA PHE A 96 1.59 -2.86 -15.79
C PHE A 96 0.29 -3.33 -16.42
N VAL A 97 -0.49 -2.37 -16.91
CA VAL A 97 -1.68 -2.61 -17.73
C VAL A 97 -1.35 -2.18 -19.16
N GLU A 98 -1.46 -3.11 -20.10
CA GLU A 98 -1.04 -2.90 -21.48
C GLU A 98 -2.22 -2.63 -22.40
N ASN A 99 -1.98 -1.97 -23.53
CA ASN A 99 -2.98 -1.69 -24.54
C ASN A 99 -4.20 -0.91 -24.01
N VAL A 100 -4.00 -0.06 -22.99
CA VAL A 100 -5.01 0.90 -22.54
C VAL A 100 -5.16 1.97 -23.64
N PRO A 101 -6.38 2.24 -24.16
CA PRO A 101 -6.60 3.34 -25.08
C PRO A 101 -6.16 4.66 -24.46
N ALA A 102 -5.40 5.48 -25.20
CA ALA A 102 -4.88 6.78 -24.76
C ALA A 102 -6.00 7.82 -24.55
N ASP A 103 -6.77 7.62 -23.49
CA ASP A 103 -7.96 8.35 -23.10
C ASP A 103 -8.11 8.31 -21.58
N ILE A 104 -8.49 9.44 -20.98
CA ILE A 104 -8.66 9.57 -19.54
C ILE A 104 -9.74 8.63 -19.02
N LYS A 105 -10.81 8.42 -19.80
CA LYS A 105 -11.92 7.55 -19.40
C LYS A 105 -11.49 6.08 -19.36
N ALA A 106 -10.70 5.62 -20.34
CA ALA A 106 -10.12 4.27 -20.29
C ALA A 106 -9.20 4.07 -19.09
N THR A 107 -8.44 5.10 -18.73
CA THR A 107 -7.62 5.11 -17.51
C THR A 107 -8.48 4.96 -16.26
N GLU A 108 -9.57 5.73 -16.17
CA GLU A 108 -10.52 5.65 -15.07
C GLU A 108 -11.19 4.27 -14.97
N GLU A 109 -11.57 3.68 -16.10
CA GLU A 109 -12.14 2.33 -16.16
C GLU A 109 -11.17 1.27 -15.58
N ALA A 110 -9.87 1.37 -15.88
CA ALA A 110 -8.84 0.51 -15.28
C ALA A 110 -8.73 0.72 -13.76
N VAL A 111 -8.71 1.98 -13.30
CA VAL A 111 -8.63 2.32 -11.87
C VAL A 111 -9.85 1.80 -11.12
N VAL A 112 -11.06 2.06 -11.63
CA VAL A 112 -12.32 1.67 -10.99
C VAL A 112 -12.50 0.15 -10.95
N LYS A 113 -11.85 -0.58 -11.86
CA LYS A 113 -11.82 -2.05 -11.81
C LYS A 113 -11.00 -2.59 -10.64
N LEU A 114 -9.96 -1.86 -10.22
CA LEU A 114 -9.08 -2.25 -9.11
C LEU A 114 -9.54 -1.69 -7.77
N SER A 115 -10.00 -0.43 -7.73
CA SER A 115 -10.38 0.29 -6.52
C SER A 115 -11.28 1.50 -6.84
N HIS A 116 -11.31 2.51 -5.99
CA HIS A 116 -11.96 3.80 -6.24
C HIS A 116 -10.92 4.86 -6.58
N VAL A 117 -11.37 5.90 -7.29
CA VAL A 117 -10.56 7.11 -7.53
C VAL A 117 -10.51 7.93 -6.24
N GLN A 118 -9.31 8.27 -5.79
CA GLN A 118 -9.11 9.18 -4.65
C GLN A 118 -9.12 10.62 -5.15
N HIS A 119 -10.13 11.39 -4.77
CA HIS A 119 -10.20 12.82 -5.11
C HIS A 119 -9.22 13.62 -4.23
N THR A 120 -8.43 14.48 -4.88
CA THR A 120 -7.49 15.41 -4.24
C THR A 120 -7.76 16.85 -4.70
N LEU A 121 -6.87 17.79 -4.35
CA LEU A 121 -6.91 19.16 -4.87
C LEU A 121 -6.72 19.23 -6.39
N PHE A 122 -6.11 18.20 -7.00
CA PHE A 122 -5.93 18.07 -8.45
C PHE A 122 -7.18 17.49 -9.15
N GLY A 123 -8.22 17.12 -8.40
CA GLY A 123 -9.41 16.44 -8.92
C GLY A 123 -9.39 14.93 -8.69
N GLY A 124 -10.24 14.20 -9.44
CA GLY A 124 -10.31 12.74 -9.39
C GLY A 124 -9.36 12.10 -10.40
N MET A 125 -9.61 12.38 -11.68
CA MET A 125 -8.69 12.08 -12.77
C MET A 125 -8.20 13.42 -13.32
N TRP A 126 -6.91 13.52 -13.62
CA TRP A 126 -6.34 14.72 -14.22
C TRP A 126 -5.29 14.34 -15.27
N GLU A 127 -5.13 15.22 -16.23
CA GLU A 127 -4.06 15.17 -17.22
C GLU A 127 -3.05 16.27 -16.87
N PHE A 128 -1.77 16.00 -17.11
CA PHE A 128 -0.75 17.02 -16.94
C PHE A 128 0.21 17.01 -18.11
N SER A 129 0.70 18.21 -18.43
CA SER A 129 1.67 18.50 -19.48
C SER A 129 2.61 19.59 -18.98
N ASP A 130 3.50 20.09 -19.83
CA ASP A 130 4.42 21.20 -19.53
C ASP A 130 3.73 22.58 -19.47
N SER A 131 2.42 22.60 -19.17
CA SER A 131 1.55 23.77 -19.16
C SER A 131 1.67 24.63 -17.89
N MET A 132 2.36 24.17 -16.84
CA MET A 132 2.48 24.86 -15.54
C MET A 132 1.11 25.22 -14.91
N ASP A 133 0.11 24.36 -15.09
CA ASP A 133 -1.25 24.58 -14.58
C ASP A 133 -1.33 24.55 -13.05
N HIS A 134 -0.36 23.90 -12.41
CA HIS A 134 -0.17 23.90 -10.96
C HIS A 134 1.25 24.31 -10.59
N GLN A 135 1.43 24.82 -9.37
CA GLN A 135 2.77 25.06 -8.77
C GLN A 135 3.43 23.77 -8.32
N ASP A 136 3.57 22.82 -9.24
CA ASP A 136 4.15 21.50 -9.02
C ASP A 136 5.20 21.21 -10.09
N THR A 137 6.35 20.68 -9.67
CA THR A 137 7.46 20.33 -10.57
C THR A 137 7.07 19.32 -11.65
N ALA A 138 6.01 18.53 -11.43
CA ALA A 138 5.46 17.60 -12.41
C ALA A 138 4.96 18.27 -13.69
N TYR A 139 4.66 19.57 -13.65
CA TYR A 139 4.21 20.36 -14.80
C TYR A 139 5.37 21.07 -15.52
N THR A 140 6.60 20.61 -15.29
CA THR A 140 7.81 21.11 -15.96
C THR A 140 8.46 20.02 -16.82
N THR A 141 9.39 20.41 -17.69
CA THR A 141 10.24 19.47 -18.45
C THR A 141 11.51 19.06 -17.70
N GLY A 142 11.64 19.46 -16.44
CA GLY A 142 12.78 19.14 -15.60
C GLY A 142 12.82 17.68 -15.15
N GLU A 143 13.99 17.21 -14.74
CA GLU A 143 14.11 15.90 -14.10
C GLU A 143 13.38 15.90 -12.75
N LEU A 144 12.51 14.92 -12.54
CA LEU A 144 11.97 14.59 -11.23
C LEU A 144 12.83 13.49 -10.61
N GLY A 145 13.52 13.82 -9.52
CA GLY A 145 14.26 12.84 -8.73
C GLY A 145 13.31 11.80 -8.11
N LEU A 146 13.86 10.73 -7.54
CA LEU A 146 13.05 9.72 -6.84
C LEU A 146 12.26 10.35 -5.69
N HIS A 147 10.94 10.20 -5.71
CA HIS A 147 10.03 10.78 -4.73
C HIS A 147 8.80 9.88 -4.54
N THR A 148 8.01 10.21 -3.52
CA THR A 148 6.65 9.71 -3.34
C THR A 148 5.70 10.90 -3.33
N ASP A 149 4.55 10.76 -3.97
CA ASP A 149 3.59 11.86 -4.12
C ASP A 149 2.79 12.12 -2.84
N ASN A 150 2.25 13.34 -2.75
CA ASN A 150 1.27 13.75 -1.74
C ASN A 150 1.73 13.59 -0.28
N THR A 151 3.02 13.73 -0.01
CA THR A 151 3.60 13.61 1.34
C THR A 151 3.12 14.70 2.30
N TYR A 152 2.54 15.78 1.78
CA TYR A 152 1.87 16.85 2.52
C TYR A 152 0.42 16.52 2.94
N PHE A 153 -0.15 15.40 2.53
CA PHE A 153 -1.41 14.90 3.08
C PHE A 153 -1.16 13.97 4.28
N THR A 154 -2.06 14.00 5.25
CA THR A 154 -2.09 13.04 6.38
C THR A 154 -2.06 11.61 5.87
N GLU A 155 -2.89 11.32 4.88
CA GLU A 155 -2.91 10.05 4.14
C GLU A 155 -2.50 10.32 2.69
N ALA A 156 -1.23 10.07 2.38
CA ALA A 156 -0.73 10.13 1.01
C ALA A 156 -1.40 9.04 0.15
N ALA A 157 -1.45 9.23 -1.16
CA ALA A 157 -2.05 8.27 -2.08
C ALA A 157 -1.38 6.89 -1.92
N GLY A 158 -2.19 5.85 -1.67
CA GLY A 158 -1.68 4.48 -1.47
C GLY A 158 -1.32 3.77 -2.77
N LEU A 159 -1.88 4.22 -3.90
CA LEU A 159 -1.59 3.72 -5.24
C LEU A 159 -1.65 4.91 -6.21
N GLN A 160 -0.65 5.02 -7.07
CA GLN A 160 -0.58 6.01 -8.13
C GLN A 160 -0.63 5.31 -9.48
N VAL A 161 -1.41 5.87 -10.41
CA VAL A 161 -1.58 5.35 -11.77
C VAL A 161 -1.14 6.42 -12.75
N LEU A 162 -0.15 6.09 -13.58
CA LEU A 162 0.35 6.97 -14.63
C LEU A 162 0.11 6.29 -15.98
N HIS A 163 -0.52 7.02 -16.89
CA HIS A 163 -0.83 6.54 -18.23
C HIS A 163 -0.36 7.57 -19.26
N CYS A 164 0.61 7.17 -20.08
CA CYS A 164 1.13 8.01 -21.15
C CYS A 164 0.12 8.11 -22.29
N LEU A 165 -0.60 9.23 -22.38
CA LEU A 165 -1.56 9.49 -23.46
C LEU A 165 -0.87 9.92 -24.77
N ASN A 166 0.23 10.68 -24.66
CA ASN A 166 1.03 11.13 -25.79
C ASN A 166 2.47 11.39 -25.36
N HIS A 167 3.44 11.09 -26.23
CA HIS A 167 4.84 11.44 -26.02
C HIS A 167 5.46 11.95 -27.31
N THR A 168 5.75 13.25 -27.34
CA THR A 168 6.43 13.93 -28.44
C THR A 168 7.73 14.53 -27.94
N GLY A 169 8.87 13.87 -28.21
CA GLY A 169 10.17 14.37 -27.78
C GLY A 169 11.20 13.27 -27.55
N THR A 170 12.25 13.62 -26.81
CA THR A 170 13.30 12.71 -26.36
C THR A 170 13.44 12.80 -24.85
N GLY A 171 13.66 11.67 -24.17
CA GLY A 171 13.69 11.62 -22.71
C GLY A 171 12.37 11.12 -22.13
N GLY A 172 11.97 11.63 -20.96
CA GLY A 172 10.68 11.27 -20.33
C GLY A 172 10.62 9.81 -19.84
N MET A 173 11.76 9.19 -19.57
CA MET A 173 11.81 7.81 -19.10
C MET A 173 11.35 7.72 -17.65
N ASN A 174 10.47 6.78 -17.36
CA ASN A 174 10.09 6.45 -15.98
C ASN A 174 11.27 5.84 -15.22
N MET A 175 11.44 6.27 -13.98
CA MET A 175 12.40 5.68 -13.05
C MET A 175 11.65 5.18 -11.82
N LEU A 176 11.91 3.92 -11.44
CA LEU A 176 11.25 3.27 -10.33
C LEU A 176 12.30 2.65 -9.41
N VAL A 177 12.08 2.76 -8.11
CA VAL A 177 12.93 2.17 -7.08
C VAL A 177 12.05 1.51 -6.03
N ASP A 178 12.49 0.38 -5.51
CA ASP A 178 11.92 -0.16 -4.28
C ASP A 178 12.46 0.63 -3.08
N GLY A 179 11.64 1.56 -2.58
CA GLY A 179 11.98 2.36 -1.41
C GLY A 179 12.19 1.52 -0.15
N PHE A 180 11.53 0.36 -0.03
CA PHE A 180 11.73 -0.54 1.11
C PHE A 180 13.05 -1.28 0.99
N LYS A 181 13.43 -1.75 -0.20
CA LYS A 181 14.77 -2.31 -0.43
C LYS A 181 15.86 -1.29 -0.12
N ALA A 182 15.70 -0.04 -0.58
CA ALA A 182 16.63 1.04 -0.28
C ALA A 182 16.75 1.28 1.24
N ALA A 183 15.62 1.31 1.95
CA ALA A 183 15.58 1.47 3.40
C ALA A 183 16.23 0.30 4.16
N GLU A 184 16.07 -0.95 3.70
CA GLU A 184 16.77 -2.12 4.26
C GLU A 184 18.28 -2.08 4.01
N ILE A 185 18.72 -1.68 2.81
CA ILE A 185 20.14 -1.47 2.52
C ILE A 185 20.73 -0.39 3.43
N LEU A 186 20.00 0.72 3.64
CA LEU A 186 20.41 1.77 4.57
C LEU A 186 20.46 1.25 6.01
N ARG A 187 19.47 0.47 6.44
CA ARG A 187 19.44 -0.11 7.79
C ARG A 187 20.66 -0.99 8.05
N ALA A 188 21.09 -1.77 7.06
CA ALA A 188 22.25 -2.63 7.18
C ALA A 188 23.59 -1.87 7.10
N SER A 189 23.70 -0.91 6.18
CA SER A 189 24.95 -0.18 5.91
C SER A 189 25.21 1.00 6.85
N ASN A 190 24.16 1.67 7.32
CA ASN A 190 24.22 2.80 8.24
C ASN A 190 22.98 2.85 9.16
N PRO A 191 22.95 2.03 10.23
CA PRO A 191 21.83 1.96 11.16
C PRO A 191 21.46 3.30 11.80
N ASP A 192 22.44 4.16 12.05
CA ASP A 192 22.22 5.48 12.64
C ASP A 192 21.49 6.43 11.68
N ALA A 193 21.84 6.40 10.39
CA ALA A 193 21.13 7.17 9.37
C ALA A 193 19.70 6.65 9.19
N PHE A 194 19.52 5.33 9.14
CA PHE A 194 18.19 4.72 9.13
C PHE A 194 17.36 5.15 10.34
N SER A 195 17.93 5.09 11.55
CA SER A 195 17.26 5.50 12.78
C SER A 195 16.86 6.98 12.75
N ARG A 196 17.73 7.86 12.26
CA ARG A 196 17.40 9.29 12.09
C ARG A 196 16.23 9.48 11.13
N LEU A 197 16.25 8.86 9.95
CA LEU A 197 15.16 8.97 8.98
C LEU A 197 13.85 8.35 9.48
N ALA A 198 13.92 7.36 10.38
CA ALA A 198 12.76 6.70 10.96
C ALA A 198 12.17 7.42 12.19
N THR A 199 12.88 8.40 12.76
CA THR A 199 12.47 9.06 14.02
C THR A 199 12.42 10.58 13.94
N THR A 200 13.11 11.19 12.97
CA THR A 200 13.10 12.64 12.77
C THR A 200 11.94 12.99 11.87
N CYS A 201 10.95 13.69 12.40
CA CYS A 201 9.84 14.18 11.60
C CYS A 201 10.27 15.39 10.75
N LEU A 202 9.89 15.38 9.48
CA LEU A 202 10.04 16.48 8.54
C LEU A 202 8.66 16.95 8.12
N GLU A 203 8.49 18.26 7.97
CA GLU A 203 7.27 18.85 7.42
C GLU A 203 7.36 18.86 5.89
N ALA A 204 6.39 18.23 5.24
CA ALA A 204 6.13 18.39 3.82
C ALA A 204 5.07 19.49 3.64
N GLU A 205 5.25 20.34 2.63
CA GLU A 205 4.37 21.47 2.33
C GLU A 205 4.00 21.48 0.85
N TYR A 206 2.73 21.76 0.58
CA TYR A 206 2.22 22.17 -0.73
C TYR A 206 1.50 23.50 -0.58
N LEU A 207 1.87 24.47 -1.41
CA LEU A 207 1.34 25.83 -1.37
C LEU A 207 1.00 26.33 -2.77
N GLU A 208 -0.26 26.70 -2.97
CA GLU A 208 -0.80 27.29 -4.20
C GLU A 208 -1.94 28.27 -3.83
N PRO A 209 -2.28 29.30 -4.64
CA PRO A 209 -3.45 30.13 -4.35
C PRO A 209 -4.74 29.30 -4.11
N GLY A 210 -5.24 29.33 -2.87
CA GLY A 210 -6.43 28.58 -2.45
C GLY A 210 -6.15 27.23 -1.78
N TYR A 211 -4.90 26.73 -1.83
CA TYR A 211 -4.50 25.46 -1.24
C TYR A 211 -3.25 25.62 -0.38
N HIS A 212 -3.32 25.17 0.87
CA HIS A 212 -2.16 25.06 1.75
C HIS A 212 -2.28 23.76 2.54
N HIS A 213 -1.40 22.82 2.23
CA HIS A 213 -1.36 21.51 2.87
C HIS A 213 0.01 21.30 3.50
N THR A 214 0.00 20.92 4.78
CA THR A 214 1.21 20.51 5.47
C THR A 214 0.97 19.21 6.22
N TYR A 215 2.01 18.39 6.28
CA TYR A 215 2.02 17.22 7.14
C TYR A 215 3.42 16.90 7.62
N THR A 216 3.53 16.57 8.91
CA THR A 216 4.79 16.29 9.57
C THR A 216 4.89 14.82 9.93
N ALA A 217 5.88 14.12 9.36
CA ALA A 217 6.14 12.70 9.60
C ALA A 217 7.60 12.34 9.32
N PRO A 218 8.13 11.21 9.83
CA PRO A 218 9.43 10.71 9.42
C PRO A 218 9.42 10.24 7.97
N GLY A 219 10.55 10.36 7.28
CA GLY A 219 10.71 9.88 5.90
C GLY A 219 10.66 8.35 5.77
N ILE A 220 10.94 7.62 6.86
CA ILE A 220 10.73 6.16 6.95
C ILE A 220 9.74 5.88 8.07
N LYS A 221 8.51 5.49 7.71
CA LYS A 221 7.49 5.10 8.68
C LYS A 221 7.58 3.59 8.96
N LEU A 222 7.56 3.24 10.24
CA LEU A 222 7.52 1.85 10.71
C LEU A 222 6.17 1.53 11.34
N HIS A 223 5.65 0.34 11.03
CA HIS A 223 4.43 -0.16 11.64
C HIS A 223 4.61 -0.20 13.18
N PRO A 224 3.67 0.34 13.97
CA PRO A 224 3.88 0.60 15.39
C PRO A 224 4.11 -0.67 16.22
N VAL A 225 3.51 -1.79 15.81
CA VAL A 225 3.64 -3.11 16.47
C VAL A 225 4.78 -3.95 15.88
N THR A 226 4.69 -4.33 14.59
CA THR A 226 5.65 -5.24 13.95
C THR A 226 7.02 -4.62 13.66
N LYS A 227 7.12 -3.29 13.67
CA LYS A 227 8.32 -2.52 13.28
C LYS A 227 8.78 -2.76 11.84
N GLN A 228 7.94 -3.37 11.00
CA GLN A 228 8.20 -3.46 9.56
C GLN A 228 8.05 -2.08 8.90
N LEU A 229 8.73 -1.90 7.77
CA LEU A 229 8.54 -0.74 6.91
C LEU A 229 7.06 -0.65 6.51
N GLU A 230 6.48 0.53 6.69
CA GLU A 230 5.08 0.81 6.41
C GLU A 230 4.93 1.81 5.27
N GLN A 231 5.80 2.83 5.21
CA GLN A 231 5.75 3.88 4.18
C GLN A 231 7.10 4.58 4.05
N ILE A 232 7.45 4.97 2.82
CA ILE A 232 8.49 5.97 2.53
C ILE A 232 7.78 7.29 2.21
N ARG A 233 8.28 8.40 2.74
CA ARG A 233 7.74 9.76 2.56
C ARG A 233 8.84 10.75 2.23
#